data_AF-A0A523RGX2-F1
#
_entry.id   AF-A0A523RGX2-F1
#
_cell.length_a   1.000
_cell.length_b   1.000
_cell.length_c   1.000
_cell.angle_alpha   90.00
_cell.angle_beta   90.00
_cell.angle_gamma   90.00
#
_symmetry.space_group_name_H-M   'P 1'
#
loop_
_entity.id
_entity.type
_entity.pdbx_description
1 polymer ?
#
loop_
_entity_poly.entity_id
_entity_poly.type
_entity_poly.pdbx_seq_one_letter_code
_entity_poly.pdbx_strand_id
1 'polypeptide(L)'
;MFNKRTYLENNVGNTVKVKGRISNVIWQHMTALINSHPHMNYFDLADSYQIIVYTKGQISCEGQIEITGKVTKLESDYNNPDVKISDKFAEYHIIADSWKCIEE
;
A
#
# COMPACT_ATOMS: atom_id res chain seq x y z
N MET A 1 12.06 -17.46 3.21
CA MET A 1 11.29 -16.32 3.76
C MET A 1 10.91 -15.44 2.59
N PHE A 2 9.62 -15.30 2.27
CA PHE A 2 9.16 -14.59 1.08
C PHE A 2 9.05 -13.09 1.40
N ASN A 3 10.00 -12.28 0.92
CA ASN A 3 10.01 -10.85 1.21
C ASN A 3 8.84 -10.15 0.49
N LYS A 4 7.89 -9.59 1.25
CA LYS A 4 6.70 -8.91 0.71
C LYS A 4 7.04 -7.66 -0.10
N ARG A 5 8.10 -6.94 0.26
CA ARG A 5 8.60 -5.82 -0.55
C ARG A 5 9.01 -6.30 -1.93
N THR A 6 9.85 -7.35 -2.00
CA THR A 6 10.30 -7.94 -3.27
C THR A 6 9.13 -8.48 -4.09
N TYR A 7 8.11 -9.05 -3.43
CA TYR A 7 6.89 -9.46 -4.11
C TYR A 7 6.17 -8.29 -4.79
N LEU A 8 5.97 -7.17 -4.09
CA LEU A 8 5.31 -6.01 -4.67
C LEU A 8 6.16 -5.37 -5.77
N GLU A 9 7.47 -5.25 -5.57
CA GLU A 9 8.42 -4.76 -6.56
C GLU A 9 8.32 -5.54 -7.89
N ASN A 10 8.30 -6.86 -7.82
CA ASN A 10 8.18 -7.72 -9.00
C ASN A 10 6.77 -7.71 -9.63
N ASN A 11 5.79 -7.06 -9.00
CA ASN A 11 4.41 -6.99 -9.46
C ASN A 11 3.94 -5.55 -9.76
N VAL A 12 4.84 -4.58 -9.83
CA VAL A 12 4.48 -3.21 -10.24
C VAL A 12 3.73 -3.23 -11.57
N GLY A 13 2.56 -2.59 -11.60
CA GLY A 13 1.68 -2.56 -12.77
C GLY A 13 0.69 -3.73 -12.87
N ASN A 14 0.90 -4.81 -12.12
CA ASN A 14 0.01 -5.97 -12.12
C ASN A 14 -1.04 -5.87 -11.01
N THR A 15 -2.17 -6.55 -11.22
CA THR A 15 -3.18 -6.78 -10.19
C THR A 15 -2.73 -7.93 -9.29
N VAL A 16 -2.66 -7.68 -7.98
CA VAL A 16 -2.33 -8.68 -6.96
C VAL A 16 -3.50 -8.86 -6.01
N LYS A 17 -3.47 -9.98 -5.28
CA LYS A 17 -4.37 -10.26 -4.18
C LYS A 17 -3.54 -10.46 -2.92
N VAL A 18 -3.77 -9.63 -1.90
CA VAL A 18 -3.03 -9.68 -0.63
C VAL A 18 -4.00 -9.76 0.55
N LYS A 19 -3.51 -10.34 1.65
CA LYS A 19 -4.24 -10.41 2.91
C LYS A 19 -3.48 -9.66 4.00
N GLY A 20 -4.22 -9.00 4.88
CA GLY A 20 -3.66 -8.20 5.96
C GLY A 20 -4.77 -7.56 6.79
N ARG A 21 -4.45 -6.48 7.50
CA ARG A 21 -5.38 -5.72 8.35
C ARG A 21 -5.08 -4.24 8.27
N ILE A 22 -6.07 -3.39 8.58
CA ILE A 22 -5.80 -1.97 8.81
C ILE A 22 -4.89 -1.85 10.03
N SER A 23 -3.82 -1.08 9.91
CA SER A 23 -2.88 -0.89 11.00
C SER A 23 -3.40 0.12 12.02
N ASN A 24 -3.19 -0.19 13.29
CA ASN A 24 -3.39 0.74 14.40
C ASN A 24 -2.13 1.58 14.70
N VAL A 25 -1.00 1.26 14.07
CA VAL A 25 0.29 1.96 14.27
C VAL A 25 0.72 2.55 12.93
N ILE A 26 0.80 3.87 12.87
CA ILE A 26 1.13 4.58 11.63
C ILE A 26 2.64 4.74 11.53
N TRP A 27 3.25 4.10 10.53
CA TRP A 27 4.65 4.36 10.16
C TRP A 27 4.74 5.43 9.07
N GLN A 28 5.92 6.04 8.97
CA GLN A 28 6.16 7.06 7.95
C GLN A 28 6.23 6.40 6.56
N HIS A 29 5.34 6.85 5.67
CA HIS A 29 5.31 6.45 4.26
C HIS A 29 5.21 7.69 3.37
N MET A 30 5.73 7.57 2.14
CA MET A 30 5.34 8.42 1.04
C MET A 30 3.85 8.25 0.79
N THR A 31 3.19 9.31 0.35
CA THR A 31 1.76 9.27 0.03
C THR A 31 1.52 10.00 -1.28
N ALA A 32 0.43 9.64 -1.95
CA ALA A 32 -0.02 10.29 -3.16
C ALA A 32 -1.50 10.60 -3.06
N LEU A 33 -1.93 11.68 -3.74
CA LEU A 33 -3.34 11.99 -3.91
C LEU A 33 -3.89 11.19 -5.08
N ILE A 34 -4.64 10.13 -4.78
CA ILE A 34 -5.31 9.29 -5.79
C ILE A 34 -6.79 9.68 -5.81
N ASN A 35 -7.17 10.67 -6.63
CA ASN A 35 -8.54 11.21 -6.68
C ASN A 35 -9.63 10.15 -6.90
N SER A 36 -9.32 9.08 -7.62
CA SER A 36 -10.26 7.98 -7.86
C SER A 36 -10.43 7.01 -6.67
N HIS A 37 -9.51 7.05 -5.70
CA HIS A 37 -9.46 6.17 -4.52
C HIS A 37 -9.07 7.01 -3.30
N PRO A 38 -9.97 7.89 -2.82
CA PRO A 38 -9.63 8.93 -1.85
C PRO A 38 -9.36 8.40 -0.43
N HIS A 39 -9.71 7.15 -0.13
CA HIS A 39 -9.51 6.57 1.18
C HIS A 39 -8.12 5.91 1.24
N MET A 40 -7.20 6.55 1.96
CA MET A 40 -5.85 6.04 2.20
C MET A 40 -5.81 5.22 3.48
N ASN A 41 -5.32 3.99 3.41
CA ASN A 41 -5.29 3.06 4.53
C ASN A 41 -3.86 2.58 4.78
N TYR A 42 -3.40 2.67 6.02
CA TYR A 42 -2.19 1.98 6.48
C TYR A 42 -2.54 0.51 6.66
N PHE A 43 -1.86 -0.38 5.93
CA PHE A 43 -2.22 -1.78 5.82
C PHE A 43 -1.04 -2.67 6.20
N ASP A 44 -1.23 -3.45 7.26
CA ASP A 44 -0.23 -4.41 7.71
C ASP A 44 -0.40 -5.71 6.95
N LEU A 45 0.61 -6.07 6.15
CA LEU A 45 0.77 -7.41 5.62
C LEU A 45 1.36 -8.32 6.71
N ALA A 46 1.32 -9.64 6.46
CA ALA A 46 2.07 -10.60 7.28
C ALA A 46 3.56 -10.20 7.38
N ASP A 47 4.21 -10.62 8.47
CA ASP A 47 5.63 -10.35 8.76
C ASP A 47 5.97 -8.87 9.03
N SER A 48 5.00 -8.11 9.55
CA SER A 48 5.18 -6.70 9.99
C SER A 48 5.60 -5.72 8.89
N TYR A 49 5.26 -6.01 7.63
CA TYR A 49 5.48 -5.09 6.53
C TYR A 49 4.23 -4.24 6.28
N GLN A 50 4.33 -2.94 6.57
CA GLN A 50 3.25 -1.98 6.35
C GLN A 50 3.36 -1.35 4.95
N ILE A 51 2.20 -1.19 4.30
CA ILE A 51 2.05 -0.50 3.02
C ILE A 51 0.87 0.45 3.05
N ILE A 52 0.79 1.35 2.07
CA ILE A 52 -0.39 2.17 1.82
C ILE A 52 -1.30 1.52 0.78
N VAL A 53 -2.59 1.41 1.09
CA VAL A 53 -3.65 0.95 0.19
C VAL A 53 -4.69 2.05 -0.01
N TYR A 54 -4.95 2.40 -1.27
CA TYR A 54 -5.96 3.38 -1.66
C TYR A 54 -7.24 2.67 -2.07
N THR A 55 -8.38 3.02 -1.47
CA THR A 55 -9.70 2.45 -1.77
C THR A 55 -10.71 3.50 -2.23
N LYS A 56 -11.70 3.07 -3.01
CA LYS A 56 -12.82 3.94 -3.43
C LYS A 56 -13.78 4.28 -2.29
N GLY A 57 -13.95 3.34 -1.36
CA GLY A 57 -14.80 3.51 -0.19
C GLY A 57 -14.05 3.14 1.09
N GLN A 58 -14.57 3.63 2.21
CA GLN A 58 -14.06 3.36 3.55
C GLN A 58 -14.12 1.85 3.87
N ILE A 59 -13.01 1.29 4.33
CA ILE A 59 -12.98 -0.06 4.91
C ILE A 59 -13.54 0.02 6.33
N SER A 60 -14.52 -0.82 6.66
CA SER A 60 -15.23 -0.79 7.95
C SER A 60 -14.96 -1.98 8.87
N CYS A 61 -14.10 -2.90 8.47
CA CYS A 61 -13.79 -4.10 9.25
C CYS A 61 -12.53 -3.96 10.09
N GLU A 62 -12.56 -4.56 11.28
CA GLU A 62 -11.46 -4.55 12.24
C GLU A 62 -10.55 -5.79 12.12
N GLY A 63 -11.01 -6.83 11.38
CA GLY A 63 -10.33 -8.11 11.23
C GLY A 63 -9.44 -8.23 9.99
N GLN A 64 -9.22 -9.47 9.55
CA GLN A 64 -8.50 -9.75 8.30
C GLN A 64 -9.28 -9.22 7.08
N ILE A 65 -8.51 -8.76 6.09
CA ILE A 65 -9.01 -8.17 4.85
C ILE A 65 -8.24 -8.77 3.69
N GLU A 66 -8.97 -9.17 2.64
CA GLU A 66 -8.39 -9.49 1.34
C GLU A 66 -8.56 -8.28 0.42
N ILE A 67 -7.43 -7.73 -0.05
CA ILE A 67 -7.37 -6.64 -1.03
C ILE A 67 -7.03 -7.23 -2.39
N THR A 68 -7.77 -6.82 -3.44
CA THR A 68 -7.39 -7.05 -4.83
C THR A 68 -7.18 -5.72 -5.53
N GLY A 69 -6.01 -5.49 -6.12
CA GLY A 69 -5.71 -4.20 -6.73
C GLY A 69 -4.38 -4.14 -7.45
N LYS A 70 -4.16 -3.04 -8.16
CA LYS A 70 -2.95 -2.79 -8.94
C LYS A 70 -1.82 -2.29 -8.05
N VAL A 71 -0.64 -2.91 -8.15
CA VAL A 71 0.56 -2.42 -7.48
C VAL A 71 1.10 -1.20 -8.21
N THR A 72 1.36 -0.14 -7.46
CA THR A 72 1.91 1.12 -7.97
C THR A 72 3.19 1.46 -7.23
N LYS A 73 4.22 1.88 -7.96
CA LYS A 73 5.48 2.36 -7.41
C LYS A 73 5.40 3.88 -7.23
N LEU A 74 5.76 4.36 -6.05
CA LEU A 74 6.05 5.77 -5.82
C LEU A 74 7.57 5.91 -5.69
N GLU A 75 8.12 6.89 -6.38
CA GLU A 75 9.56 7.18 -6.38
C GLU A 75 9.80 8.59 -5.87
N SER A 76 10.90 8.79 -5.13
CA SER A 76 11.35 10.12 -4.78
C SER A 76 11.79 10.88 -6.04
N ASP A 77 11.44 12.16 -6.11
CA ASP A 77 12.04 13.08 -7.08
C ASP A 77 13.39 13.57 -6.55
N TYR A 78 14.34 12.65 -6.38
CA TYR A 78 15.63 12.91 -5.71
C TYR A 78 16.53 13.92 -6.44
N ASN A 79 16.17 14.32 -7.67
CA ASN A 79 16.86 15.39 -8.40
C ASN A 79 16.31 16.78 -8.06
N ASN A 80 15.17 16.86 -7.37
CA ASN A 80 14.54 18.09 -6.96
C ASN A 80 15.04 18.51 -5.56
N PRO A 81 15.77 19.63 -5.43
CA PRO A 81 16.33 20.04 -4.14
C PRO A 81 15.25 20.42 -3.10
N ASP A 82 14.00 20.64 -3.51
CA ASP A 82 12.91 21.04 -2.63
C ASP A 82 12.17 19.84 -1.99
N VAL A 83 12.52 18.59 -2.36
CA VAL A 83 11.91 17.40 -1.72
C VAL A 83 12.67 16.97 -0.48
N LYS A 84 11.94 16.41 0.49
CA LYS A 84 12.53 15.90 1.74
C LYS A 84 13.41 14.67 1.58
N ILE A 85 13.27 13.94 0.48
CA ILE A 85 13.96 12.67 0.23
C ILE A 85 14.99 12.91 -0.88
N SER A 86 16.24 13.18 -0.49
CA SER A 86 17.35 13.48 -1.41
C SER A 86 18.01 12.23 -2.01
N ASP A 87 17.66 11.05 -1.52
CA ASP A 87 18.19 9.76 -2.01
C ASP A 87 17.20 9.08 -2.96
N LYS A 88 17.71 8.18 -3.80
CA LYS A 88 16.89 7.27 -4.61
C LYS A 88 16.10 6.35 -3.68
N PHE A 89 14.81 6.62 -3.55
CA PHE A 89 13.93 5.87 -2.68
C PHE A 89 12.63 5.53 -3.42
N ALA A 90 12.09 4.35 -3.14
CA ALA A 90 10.83 3.93 -3.71
C ALA A 90 10.03 3.08 -2.72
N GLU A 91 8.71 3.27 -2.78
CA GLU A 91 7.73 2.48 -2.05
C GLU A 91 6.69 1.89 -2.99
N TYR A 92 6.07 0.80 -2.54
CA TYR A 92 5.09 0.06 -3.32
C TYR A 92 3.74 0.09 -2.62
N HIS A 93 2.76 0.68 -3.29
CA HIS A 93 1.40 0.84 -2.80
C HIS A 93 0.44 -0.02 -3.63
N ILE A 94 -0.80 -0.15 -3.16
CA ILE A 94 -1.87 -0.80 -3.91
C ILE A 94 -3.01 0.19 -4.11
N ILE A 95 -3.45 0.32 -5.37
CA ILE A 95 -4.73 0.97 -5.70
C ILE A 95 -5.75 -0.16 -5.83
N ALA A 96 -6.67 -0.24 -4.87
CA ALA A 96 -7.57 -1.38 -4.73
C ALA A 96 -8.77 -1.29 -5.67
N ASP A 97 -8.95 -2.32 -6.49
CA ASP A 97 -10.14 -2.52 -7.31
C ASP A 97 -11.32 -3.00 -6.46
N SER A 98 -11.03 -3.91 -5.50
CA SER A 98 -12.00 -4.42 -4.54
C SER A 98 -11.34 -4.88 -3.25
N TRP A 99 -12.14 -4.98 -2.19
CA TRP A 99 -11.74 -5.54 -0.91
C TRP A 99 -12.90 -6.31 -0.29
N LYS A 100 -12.59 -7.27 0.57
CA LYS A 100 -13.58 -7.97 1.38
C LYS A 100 -13.04 -8.29 2.76
N CYS A 101 -13.93 -8.23 3.75
CA CYS A 101 -13.69 -8.79 5.07
C CYS A 101 -13.58 -10.31 4.93
N ILE A 102 -12.66 -10.90 5.69
CA ILE A 102 -12.58 -12.34 5.85
C ILE A 102 -12.72 -12.62 7.34
N GLU A 103 -13.70 -13.46 7.68
CA GLU A 103 -13.88 -13.96 9.04
C GLU A 103 -12.65 -14.79 9.43
N GLU A 104 -12.24 -14.67 10.70
CA GLU A 104 -11.14 -15.48 11.27
C GLU A 104 -11.51 -16.96 11.37
#